data_AF-A0AB38APV5-F1
#
_entry.id   AF-A0AB38APV5-F1
#
_cell.length_a   1.000
_cell.length_b   1.000
_cell.length_c   1.000
_cell.angle_alpha   90.00
_cell.angle_beta   90.00
_cell.angle_gamma   90.00
#
_symmetry.space_group_name_H-M   'P 1'
#
loop_
_entity.id
_entity.type
_entity.pdbx_description
1 polymer ?
#
loop_
_entity_poly.entity_id
_entity_poly.type
_entity_poly.pdbx_seq_one_letter_code
_entity_poly.pdbx_strand_id
1 'polypeptide(L)'
;MTSFTDDQKVYTTPRGTQLHGDSLRLLQGLDDESVDLIVTSPPFALQRKKAYGNEDQEAYVDWLAQFGEAAKRVLKSTGSLVVDIGNAYRKGSPTRSLYPYRVLLKFVDELEYHLAEEFFWYNPAKLPSPLEWVNKRRIRVKDAVNTVWWFSKTEWPQADVNQVLLPYSKNMERLLKDPERYYKATLRPSEHSISRHFGNDNGGSIPPNLLQVSNTESNSNYLRLCRALDIKSHPARFPSELPRFFIEFLTKPGDVVVDIFSGSNTTGMVAEQLGRKWYSFELSRDYAALSIMRFLPGMNPQDAEVLYEKARAGTVSLPEDGQPLVTTAAQSAVAEASLSVESAEAALGAAEAEVLRAGENLAEAKFAAEWNPDATLDANAERAVTAAVERAKAWADDAAAARRDAKRRLNYARKLADQAHAALREFEVFYKTKFTAEDATAE
;
A
#
# COMPACT_ATOMS: atom_id res chain seq x y z
N MET A 1 15.06 -25.08 13.38
CA MET A 1 14.71 -24.02 14.33
C MET A 1 15.36 -22.74 13.84
N THR A 2 14.58 -21.69 13.56
CA THR A 2 15.13 -20.37 13.18
C THR A 2 16.12 -19.88 14.23
N SER A 3 17.40 -19.73 13.85
CA SER A 3 18.48 -19.37 14.77
C SER A 3 19.29 -18.19 14.24
N PHE A 4 19.15 -17.05 14.89
CA PHE A 4 19.96 -15.86 14.64
C PHE A 4 20.72 -15.49 15.91
N THR A 5 22.00 -15.17 15.77
CA THR A 5 22.86 -14.75 16.87
C THR A 5 22.54 -13.31 17.27
N ASP A 6 22.93 -12.90 18.49
CA ASP A 6 22.62 -11.56 18.98
C ASP A 6 23.45 -10.45 18.30
N ASP A 7 24.58 -10.79 17.67
CA ASP A 7 25.34 -9.86 16.83
C ASP A 7 24.67 -9.60 15.47
N GLN A 8 23.91 -10.58 14.97
CA GLN A 8 23.11 -10.44 13.75
C GLN A 8 21.86 -9.59 13.99
N LYS A 9 21.30 -9.59 15.20
CA LYS A 9 20.12 -8.78 15.53
C LYS A 9 20.51 -7.31 15.68
N VAL A 10 19.67 -6.45 15.12
CA VAL A 10 19.82 -4.98 15.21
C VAL A 10 18.70 -4.42 16.08
N TYR A 11 17.47 -4.77 15.77
CA TYR A 11 16.35 -4.59 16.67
C TYR A 11 15.28 -5.64 16.45
N THR A 12 14.48 -5.88 17.48
CA THR A 12 13.30 -6.75 17.43
C THR A 12 12.05 -5.94 17.77
N THR A 13 10.93 -6.34 17.20
CA THR A 13 9.59 -5.93 17.59
C THR A 13 8.81 -7.16 18.06
N PRO A 14 7.61 -7.03 18.63
CA PRO A 14 6.66 -8.13 18.82
C PRO A 14 6.52 -9.09 17.63
N ARG A 15 6.57 -8.56 16.41
CA ARG A 15 6.24 -9.34 15.20
C ARG A 15 7.43 -9.67 14.34
N GLY A 16 8.59 -9.05 14.54
CA GLY A 16 9.71 -9.35 13.67
C GLY A 16 11.05 -8.85 14.13
N THR A 17 12.03 -9.02 13.25
CA THR A 17 13.43 -8.77 13.57
C THR A 17 14.15 -8.19 12.36
N GLN A 18 14.82 -7.06 12.57
CA GLN A 18 15.79 -6.53 11.63
C GLN A 18 17.15 -7.17 11.92
N LEU A 19 17.72 -7.81 10.91
CA LEU A 19 19.01 -8.46 10.96
C LEU A 19 20.04 -7.72 10.11
N HIS A 20 21.28 -7.76 10.58
CA HIS A 20 22.47 -7.28 9.91
C HIS A 20 23.30 -8.46 9.42
N GLY A 21 23.62 -8.48 8.13
CA GLY A 21 24.48 -9.48 7.53
C GLY A 21 24.21 -9.73 6.05
N ASP A 22 24.99 -10.64 5.47
CA ASP A 22 24.78 -11.14 4.12
C ASP A 22 23.51 -12.00 4.09
N SER A 23 22.55 -11.63 3.26
CA SER A 23 21.27 -12.31 3.12
C SER A 23 21.40 -13.78 2.71
N LEU A 24 22.43 -14.18 1.96
CA LEU A 24 22.67 -15.61 1.66
C LEU A 24 22.97 -16.41 2.93
N ARG A 25 23.71 -15.81 3.87
CA ARG A 25 24.01 -16.43 5.16
C ARG A 25 22.83 -16.38 6.11
N LEU A 26 22.11 -15.25 6.15
CA LEU A 26 20.93 -15.10 7.00
C LEU A 26 19.78 -16.02 6.57
N LEU A 27 19.60 -16.26 5.27
CA LEU A 27 18.63 -17.25 4.78
C LEU A 27 18.91 -18.65 5.34
N GLN A 28 20.17 -19.04 5.55
CA GLN A 28 20.52 -20.34 6.17
C GLN A 28 20.05 -20.47 7.62
N GLY A 29 19.86 -19.35 8.32
CA GLY A 29 19.31 -19.32 9.67
C GLY A 29 17.80 -19.53 9.74
N LEU A 30 17.10 -19.51 8.59
CA LEU A 30 15.68 -19.85 8.49
C LEU A 30 15.48 -21.33 8.16
N ASP A 31 14.43 -21.89 8.74
CA ASP A 31 14.00 -23.26 8.49
C ASP A 31 13.47 -23.45 7.06
N ASP A 32 13.62 -24.67 6.55
CA ASP A 32 12.99 -25.07 5.29
C ASP A 32 11.47 -24.89 5.38
N GLU A 33 10.87 -24.41 4.30
CA GLU A 33 9.41 -24.26 4.20
C GLU A 33 8.77 -23.47 5.36
N SER A 34 9.45 -22.41 5.83
CA SER A 34 9.00 -21.58 6.94
C SER A 34 8.45 -20.21 6.54
N VAL A 35 8.68 -19.78 5.30
CA VAL A 35 8.34 -18.44 4.80
C VAL A 35 7.16 -18.46 3.83
N ASP A 36 6.20 -17.57 4.02
CA ASP A 36 5.01 -17.44 3.18
C ASP A 36 5.24 -16.48 2.00
N LEU A 37 5.95 -15.39 2.25
CA LEU A 37 6.25 -14.38 1.22
C LEU A 37 7.65 -13.82 1.41
N ILE A 38 8.44 -13.80 0.34
CA ILE A 38 9.60 -12.91 0.22
C ILE A 38 9.19 -11.78 -0.73
N VAL A 39 9.29 -10.52 -0.29
CA VAL A 39 9.05 -9.35 -1.15
C VAL A 39 10.22 -8.39 -1.02
N THR A 40 10.87 -8.08 -2.15
CA THR A 40 12.14 -7.35 -2.13
C THR A 40 12.39 -6.57 -3.41
N SER A 41 13.37 -5.66 -3.35
CA SER A 41 13.88 -4.88 -4.49
C SER A 41 15.41 -4.89 -4.42
N PRO A 42 16.09 -5.79 -5.17
CA PRO A 42 17.53 -5.91 -5.12
C PRO A 42 18.22 -4.61 -5.57
N PRO A 43 19.44 -4.33 -5.08
CA PRO A 43 20.22 -3.22 -5.59
C PRO A 43 20.37 -3.35 -7.11
N PHE A 44 19.87 -2.36 -7.84
CA PHE A 44 19.90 -2.39 -9.30
C PHE A 44 21.34 -2.28 -9.81
N ALA A 45 21.62 -2.89 -10.96
CA ALA A 45 22.85 -2.71 -11.72
C ALA A 45 22.95 -1.29 -12.32
N LEU A 46 22.88 -0.26 -11.47
CA LEU A 46 22.96 1.13 -11.88
C LEU A 46 24.42 1.49 -12.15
N GLN A 47 24.63 2.13 -13.30
CA GLN A 47 25.93 2.42 -13.91
C GLN A 47 26.78 3.50 -13.20
N ARG A 48 26.71 3.63 -11.88
CA ARG A 48 27.64 4.45 -11.09
C ARG A 48 28.53 3.54 -10.23
N LYS A 49 29.78 3.42 -10.66
CA LYS A 49 30.87 2.71 -9.96
C LYS A 49 30.91 3.10 -8.46
N LYS A 50 30.88 2.11 -7.57
CA LYS A 50 31.77 2.10 -6.40
C LYS A 50 33.11 1.48 -6.84
N ALA A 51 34.18 1.70 -6.08
CA ALA A 51 35.59 1.61 -6.51
C ALA A 51 36.12 0.22 -6.96
N TYR A 52 35.28 -0.77 -7.26
CA TYR A 52 35.68 -2.05 -7.83
C TYR A 52 34.57 -2.57 -8.76
N GLY A 53 34.94 -2.91 -10.01
CA GLY A 53 34.22 -3.76 -10.97
C GLY A 53 32.72 -3.50 -11.22
N ASN A 54 32.37 -3.04 -12.42
CA ASN A 54 31.00 -3.25 -12.92
C ASN A 54 30.86 -4.75 -13.26
N GLU A 55 30.10 -5.49 -12.47
CA GLU A 55 29.65 -6.84 -12.81
C GLU A 55 28.94 -6.82 -14.19
N ASP A 56 29.23 -7.79 -15.04
CA ASP A 56 28.55 -7.99 -16.32
C ASP A 56 27.04 -8.26 -16.07
N GLN A 57 26.17 -7.97 -17.05
CA GLN A 57 24.73 -8.21 -16.90
C GLN A 57 24.41 -9.68 -16.60
N GLU A 58 25.22 -10.60 -17.13
CA GLU A 58 25.15 -12.02 -16.83
C GLU A 58 25.57 -12.29 -15.39
N ALA A 59 26.67 -11.68 -14.94
CA ALA A 59 27.12 -11.80 -13.56
C ALA A 59 26.09 -11.26 -12.53
N TYR A 60 25.33 -10.21 -12.86
CA TYR A 60 24.20 -9.77 -12.02
C TYR A 60 23.08 -10.82 -11.96
N VAL A 61 22.75 -11.44 -13.09
CA VAL A 61 21.69 -12.45 -13.18
C VAL A 61 22.09 -13.69 -12.36
N ASP A 62 23.33 -14.15 -12.50
CA ASP A 62 23.87 -15.26 -11.71
C ASP A 62 24.03 -14.92 -10.23
N TRP A 63 24.43 -13.69 -9.91
CA TRP A 63 24.47 -13.19 -8.54
C TRP A 63 23.10 -13.22 -7.89
N LEU A 64 22.06 -12.70 -8.56
CA LEU A 64 20.70 -12.68 -8.01
C LEU A 64 20.10 -14.10 -7.92
N ALA A 65 20.45 -14.98 -8.86
CA ALA A 65 20.01 -16.38 -8.83
C ALA A 65 20.47 -17.14 -7.59
N GLN A 66 21.64 -16.82 -7.02
CA GLN A 66 22.08 -17.40 -5.75
C GLN A 66 21.10 -17.12 -4.60
N PHE A 67 20.51 -15.92 -4.57
CA PHE A 67 19.47 -15.59 -3.59
C PHE A 67 18.15 -16.26 -3.91
N GLY A 68 17.80 -16.40 -5.19
CA GLY A 68 16.63 -17.16 -5.64
C GLY A 68 16.69 -18.63 -5.19
N GLU A 69 17.82 -19.29 -5.38
CA GLU A 69 18.08 -20.66 -4.92
C GLU A 69 17.90 -20.78 -3.39
N ALA A 70 18.56 -19.90 -2.63
CA ALA A 70 18.47 -19.89 -1.18
C ALA A 70 17.04 -19.57 -0.67
N ALA A 71 16.33 -18.67 -1.37
CA ALA A 71 14.95 -18.32 -1.10
C ALA A 71 13.99 -19.51 -1.33
N LYS A 72 14.21 -20.29 -2.40
CA LYS A 72 13.32 -21.41 -2.75
C LYS A 72 13.23 -22.46 -1.64
N ARG A 73 14.35 -22.73 -0.95
CA ARG A 73 14.40 -23.64 0.19
C ARG A 73 13.49 -23.20 1.34
N VAL A 74 13.55 -21.92 1.73
CA VAL A 74 12.83 -21.42 2.91
C VAL A 74 11.36 -21.13 2.63
N LEU A 75 10.98 -20.92 1.36
CA LEU A 75 9.58 -20.74 0.98
C LEU A 75 8.78 -22.03 1.23
N LYS A 76 7.57 -21.88 1.77
CA LYS A 76 6.56 -22.95 1.79
C LYS A 76 6.18 -23.38 0.37
N SER A 77 5.57 -24.55 0.22
CA SER A 77 4.98 -25.00 -1.05
C SER A 77 3.98 -24.00 -1.63
N THR A 78 3.23 -23.30 -0.77
CA THR A 78 2.31 -22.21 -1.12
C THR A 78 2.97 -20.83 -1.14
N GLY A 79 4.28 -20.75 -0.92
CA GLY A 79 5.02 -19.51 -0.75
C GLY A 79 5.34 -18.79 -2.05
N SER A 80 5.46 -17.47 -1.97
CA SER A 80 5.75 -16.59 -3.11
C SER A 80 7.04 -15.79 -2.93
N LEU A 81 7.73 -15.53 -4.04
CA LEU A 81 8.86 -14.61 -4.15
C LEU A 81 8.49 -13.48 -5.11
N VAL A 82 8.39 -12.26 -4.59
CA VAL A 82 8.08 -11.06 -5.36
C VAL A 82 9.31 -10.18 -5.45
N VAL A 83 9.76 -9.90 -6.68
CA VAL A 83 11.00 -9.13 -6.94
C VAL A 83 10.71 -7.92 -7.83
N ASP A 84 10.87 -6.71 -7.28
CA ASP A 84 10.85 -5.46 -8.05
C ASP A 84 12.22 -5.22 -8.70
N ILE A 85 12.24 -5.11 -10.03
CA ILE A 85 13.44 -4.85 -10.82
C ILE A 85 13.25 -3.60 -11.70
N GLY A 86 14.12 -2.61 -11.45
CA GLY A 86 14.18 -1.40 -12.27
C GLY A 86 14.77 -1.66 -13.65
N ASN A 87 14.30 -0.92 -14.66
CA ASN A 87 14.89 -1.01 -15.98
C ASN A 87 16.22 -0.22 -16.09
N ALA A 88 17.10 -0.65 -17.00
CA ALA A 88 18.35 0.04 -17.31
C ALA A 88 18.61 0.14 -18.82
N TYR A 89 19.41 1.13 -19.23
CA TYR A 89 19.96 1.24 -20.59
C TYR A 89 21.39 0.71 -20.63
N ARG A 90 21.83 0.19 -21.78
CA ARG A 90 23.24 -0.14 -22.00
C ARG A 90 24.10 1.12 -22.00
N LYS A 91 25.30 1.03 -21.44
CA LYS A 91 26.18 2.20 -21.28
C LYS A 91 26.49 2.82 -22.64
N GLY A 92 26.27 4.13 -22.77
CA GLY A 92 26.52 4.87 -24.01
C GLY A 92 25.58 4.55 -25.17
N SER A 93 24.51 3.78 -24.95
CA SER A 93 23.59 3.33 -26.00
C SER A 93 22.12 3.60 -25.62
N PRO A 94 21.26 4.00 -26.58
CA PRO A 94 19.82 4.13 -26.38
C PRO A 94 19.07 2.77 -26.44
N THR A 95 19.79 1.67 -26.25
CA THR A 95 19.26 0.30 -26.20
C THR A 95 19.09 -0.15 -24.74
N ARG A 96 17.96 -0.79 -24.44
CA ARG A 96 17.66 -1.33 -23.11
C ARG A 96 18.60 -2.50 -22.75
N SER A 97 18.92 -2.63 -21.47
CA SER A 97 19.42 -3.89 -20.94
C SER A 97 18.27 -4.89 -20.83
N LEU A 98 18.55 -6.15 -21.10
CA LEU A 98 17.56 -7.24 -20.98
C LEU A 98 17.68 -7.99 -19.66
N TYR A 99 18.54 -7.54 -18.74
CA TYR A 99 18.79 -8.24 -17.48
C TYR A 99 17.53 -8.56 -16.66
N PRO A 100 16.47 -7.72 -16.58
CA PRO A 100 15.28 -8.08 -15.79
C PRO A 100 14.55 -9.30 -16.36
N TYR A 101 14.55 -9.45 -17.68
CA TYR A 101 13.97 -10.60 -18.38
C TYR A 101 14.88 -11.83 -18.31
N ARG A 102 16.20 -11.64 -18.27
CA ARG A 102 17.13 -12.76 -18.05
C ARG A 102 17.02 -13.32 -16.64
N VAL A 103 16.76 -12.46 -15.64
CA VAL A 103 16.40 -12.91 -14.29
C VAL A 103 15.13 -13.77 -14.34
N LEU A 104 14.08 -13.30 -15.01
CA LEU A 104 12.85 -14.08 -15.20
C LEU A 104 13.12 -15.46 -15.79
N LEU A 105 13.80 -15.52 -16.93
CA LEU A 105 14.10 -16.78 -17.61
C LEU A 105 14.96 -17.69 -16.74
N LYS A 106 16.03 -17.16 -16.11
CA LYS A 106 16.89 -17.97 -15.24
C LYS A 106 16.13 -18.55 -14.04
N PHE A 107 15.23 -17.79 -13.43
CA PHE A 107 14.45 -18.26 -12.28
C PHE A 107 13.46 -19.36 -12.67
N VAL A 108 12.85 -19.27 -13.86
CA VAL A 108 11.91 -20.28 -14.34
C VAL A 108 12.63 -21.50 -14.89
N ASP A 109 13.58 -21.29 -15.80
CA ASP A 109 14.21 -22.37 -16.58
C ASP A 109 15.28 -23.13 -15.80
N GLU A 110 16.04 -22.46 -14.91
CA GLU A 110 17.14 -23.07 -14.17
C GLU A 110 16.81 -23.32 -12.69
N LEU A 111 16.11 -22.38 -12.03
CA LEU A 111 15.74 -22.53 -10.62
C LEU A 111 14.36 -23.17 -10.42
N GLU A 112 13.64 -23.52 -11.51
CA GLU A 112 12.33 -24.18 -11.50
C GLU A 112 11.28 -23.46 -10.65
N TYR A 113 11.28 -22.13 -10.65
CA TYR A 113 10.14 -21.34 -10.16
C TYR A 113 9.01 -21.33 -11.20
N HIS A 114 7.79 -21.11 -10.75
CA HIS A 114 6.69 -20.75 -11.64
C HIS A 114 6.52 -19.24 -11.65
N LEU A 115 6.33 -18.65 -12.83
CA LEU A 115 5.81 -17.28 -12.93
C LEU A 115 4.31 -17.35 -12.69
N ALA A 116 3.85 -16.93 -11.50
CA ALA A 116 2.43 -16.90 -11.18
C ALA A 116 1.71 -15.81 -11.99
N GLU A 117 2.27 -14.60 -12.01
CA GLU A 117 1.84 -13.49 -12.87
C GLU A 117 2.93 -12.42 -12.93
N GLU A 118 3.10 -11.74 -14.07
CA GLU A 118 3.91 -10.53 -14.12
C GLU A 118 3.12 -9.30 -13.67
N PHE A 119 3.74 -8.48 -12.83
CA PHE A 119 3.23 -7.18 -12.42
C PHE A 119 4.12 -6.05 -12.96
N PHE A 120 3.50 -4.90 -13.17
CA PHE A 120 4.18 -3.69 -13.61
C PHE A 120 3.92 -2.56 -12.62
N TRP A 121 4.98 -1.99 -12.05
CA TRP A 121 4.85 -0.83 -11.20
C TRP A 121 5.08 0.45 -12.01
N TYR A 122 4.00 1.20 -12.26
CA TYR A 122 4.06 2.53 -12.85
C TYR A 122 4.23 3.60 -11.77
N ASN A 123 5.39 4.28 -11.79
CA ASN A 123 5.67 5.42 -10.94
C ASN A 123 5.50 6.74 -11.73
N PRO A 124 4.35 7.45 -11.58
CA PRO A 124 4.10 8.70 -12.29
C PRO A 124 5.09 9.80 -11.92
N ALA A 125 5.72 9.74 -10.73
CA ALA A 125 6.66 10.74 -10.24
C ALA A 125 8.12 10.48 -10.60
N LYS A 126 8.45 9.38 -11.31
CA LYS A 126 9.84 9.08 -11.70
C LYS A 126 10.42 10.23 -12.54
N LEU A 127 11.66 10.66 -12.29
CA LEU A 127 12.26 11.73 -13.08
C LEU A 127 12.52 11.27 -14.53
N PRO A 128 12.41 12.17 -15.54
CA PRO A 128 12.65 11.83 -16.94
C PRO A 128 14.13 11.47 -17.16
N SER A 129 14.43 10.18 -17.05
CA SER A 129 15.77 9.60 -17.09
C SER A 129 15.79 8.40 -18.04
N PRO A 130 16.94 8.09 -18.69
CA PRO A 130 18.20 8.84 -18.68
C PRO A 130 18.14 10.19 -19.42
N LEU A 131 18.75 11.22 -18.84
CA LEU A 131 18.71 12.61 -19.34
C LEU A 131 19.11 12.74 -20.82
N GLU A 132 20.15 12.00 -21.23
CA GLU A 132 20.70 12.04 -22.59
C GLU A 132 19.65 11.60 -23.63
N TRP A 133 18.94 10.50 -23.39
CA TRP A 133 18.00 9.93 -24.35
C TRP A 133 16.62 10.58 -24.30
N VAL A 134 16.18 11.00 -23.12
CA VAL A 134 14.83 11.53 -22.88
C VAL A 134 14.77 13.05 -23.07
N ASN A 135 15.62 13.83 -22.40
CA ASN A 135 15.52 15.29 -22.40
C ASN A 135 16.38 15.97 -23.48
N LYS A 136 17.62 15.51 -23.66
CA LYS A 136 18.56 16.12 -24.61
C LYS A 136 18.26 15.71 -26.04
N ARG A 137 18.32 14.41 -26.34
CA ARG A 137 18.09 13.89 -27.70
C ARG A 137 16.62 13.68 -28.04
N ARG A 138 15.76 13.49 -27.04
CA ARG A 138 14.30 13.29 -27.20
C ARG A 138 13.93 12.12 -28.13
N ILE A 139 14.71 11.04 -28.04
CA ILE A 139 14.54 9.81 -28.85
C ILE A 139 13.92 8.64 -28.07
N ARG A 140 13.66 8.85 -26.77
CA ARG A 140 13.02 7.90 -25.86
C ARG A 140 12.03 8.62 -24.97
N VAL A 141 10.97 7.92 -24.59
CA VAL A 141 10.02 8.38 -23.56
C VAL A 141 10.58 8.14 -22.16
N LYS A 142 9.93 8.74 -21.16
CA LYS A 142 10.24 8.55 -19.74
C LYS A 142 10.13 7.07 -19.35
N ASP A 143 11.21 6.55 -18.77
CA ASP A 143 11.22 5.21 -18.18
C ASP A 143 10.53 5.21 -16.82
N ALA A 144 9.20 5.10 -16.82
CA ALA A 144 8.37 5.25 -15.62
C ALA A 144 7.92 3.92 -14.98
N VAL A 145 8.24 2.78 -15.60
CA VAL A 145 7.71 1.47 -15.21
C VAL A 145 8.85 0.56 -14.77
N ASN A 146 8.67 -0.13 -13.64
CA ASN A 146 9.49 -1.25 -13.21
C ASN A 146 8.75 -2.56 -13.45
N THR A 147 9.48 -3.63 -13.69
CA THR A 147 8.93 -4.99 -13.74
C THR A 147 8.94 -5.58 -12.34
N VAL A 148 7.83 -6.14 -11.90
CA VAL A 148 7.69 -6.85 -10.63
C VAL A 148 7.33 -8.29 -10.94
N TRP A 149 8.24 -9.20 -10.69
CA TRP A 149 8.03 -10.62 -10.97
C TRP A 149 7.45 -11.30 -9.73
N TRP A 150 6.25 -11.85 -9.84
CA TRP A 150 5.70 -12.74 -8.82
C TRP A 150 5.99 -14.19 -9.21
N PHE A 151 7.04 -14.72 -8.58
CA PHE A 151 7.38 -16.13 -8.65
C PHE A 151 6.68 -16.90 -7.53
N SER A 152 6.34 -18.16 -7.80
CA SER A 152 5.83 -19.09 -6.81
C SER A 152 6.62 -20.39 -6.79
N LYS A 153 6.72 -21.00 -5.61
CA LYS A 153 7.44 -22.28 -5.44
C LYS A 153 6.77 -23.44 -6.20
N THR A 154 5.44 -23.37 -6.33
CA THR A 154 4.59 -24.34 -7.06
C THR A 154 3.59 -23.59 -7.93
N GLU A 155 2.77 -24.30 -8.72
CA GLU A 155 1.70 -23.71 -9.53
C GLU A 155 0.57 -23.07 -8.69
N TRP A 156 0.51 -23.38 -7.39
CA TRP A 156 -0.63 -23.03 -6.52
C TRP A 156 -0.18 -22.23 -5.28
N PRO A 157 0.40 -21.03 -5.46
CA PRO A 157 0.73 -20.17 -4.33
C PRO A 157 -0.53 -19.73 -3.57
N GLN A 158 -0.36 -19.36 -2.30
CA GLN A 158 -1.41 -18.66 -1.57
C GLN A 158 -1.66 -17.29 -2.21
N ALA A 159 -2.92 -17.03 -2.59
CA ALA A 159 -3.37 -15.76 -3.12
C ALA A 159 -4.87 -15.56 -2.85
N ASP A 160 -5.28 -14.37 -2.40
CA ASP A 160 -6.67 -13.99 -2.22
C ASP A 160 -6.92 -12.57 -2.75
N VAL A 161 -7.42 -12.50 -3.99
CA VAL A 161 -7.65 -11.22 -4.69
C VAL A 161 -8.71 -10.36 -4.00
N ASN A 162 -9.57 -10.95 -3.15
CA ASN A 162 -10.59 -10.21 -2.42
C ASN A 162 -9.97 -9.25 -1.39
N GLN A 163 -8.73 -9.49 -0.97
CA GLN A 163 -8.01 -8.60 -0.04
C GLN A 163 -7.51 -7.30 -0.70
N VAL A 164 -7.48 -7.25 -2.03
CA VAL A 164 -6.88 -6.14 -2.80
C VAL A 164 -7.82 -5.56 -3.85
N LEU A 165 -9.13 -5.72 -3.66
CA LEU A 165 -10.13 -5.15 -4.56
C LEU A 165 -10.04 -3.62 -4.59
N LEU A 166 -10.20 -3.06 -5.78
CA LEU A 166 -10.34 -1.63 -5.99
C LEU A 166 -11.81 -1.21 -5.83
N PRO A 167 -12.08 0.03 -5.41
CA PRO A 167 -13.43 0.57 -5.49
C PRO A 167 -14.02 0.46 -6.89
N TYR A 168 -15.33 0.24 -6.98
CA TYR A 168 -16.01 0.26 -8.27
C TYR A 168 -15.89 1.61 -8.95
N SER A 169 -15.88 1.59 -10.29
CA SER A 169 -16.04 2.82 -11.06
C SER A 169 -17.46 3.38 -10.91
N LYS A 170 -17.64 4.69 -11.08
CA LYS A 170 -18.98 5.34 -11.06
C LYS A 170 -19.97 4.68 -12.03
N ASN A 171 -19.48 4.16 -13.16
CA ASN A 171 -20.32 3.46 -14.13
C ASN A 171 -20.75 2.09 -13.63
N MET A 172 -19.85 1.36 -12.95
CA MET A 172 -20.18 0.08 -12.33
C MET A 172 -21.14 0.27 -11.16
N GLU A 173 -20.96 1.29 -10.32
CA GLU A 173 -21.91 1.62 -9.25
C GLU A 173 -23.31 1.92 -9.80
N ARG A 174 -23.42 2.63 -10.93
CA ARG A 174 -24.71 2.87 -11.61
C ARG A 174 -25.32 1.58 -12.14
N LEU A 175 -24.50 0.70 -12.72
CA LEU A 175 -24.94 -0.62 -13.18
C LEU A 175 -25.46 -1.47 -12.03
N LEU A 176 -24.76 -1.52 -10.89
CA LEU A 176 -25.17 -2.28 -9.71
C LEU A 176 -26.50 -1.76 -9.10
N LYS A 177 -26.78 -0.45 -9.20
CA LYS A 177 -28.04 0.14 -8.71
C LYS A 177 -29.25 -0.24 -9.54
N ASP A 178 -29.09 -0.35 -10.86
CA ASP A 178 -30.18 -0.68 -11.79
C ASP A 178 -29.66 -1.52 -12.97
N PRO A 179 -29.39 -2.82 -12.75
CA PRO A 179 -28.78 -3.68 -13.77
C PRO A 179 -29.65 -3.80 -15.02
N GLU A 180 -30.97 -3.80 -14.89
CA GLU A 180 -31.87 -3.98 -16.04
C GLU A 180 -31.87 -2.77 -16.98
N ARG A 181 -31.72 -1.55 -16.43
CA ARG A 181 -31.62 -0.33 -17.22
C ARG A 181 -30.26 -0.15 -17.88
N TYR A 182 -29.19 -0.43 -17.15
CA TYR A 182 -27.82 -0.13 -17.57
C TYR A 182 -27.10 -1.30 -18.23
N TYR A 183 -27.66 -2.51 -18.17
CA TYR A 183 -27.07 -3.70 -18.76
C TYR A 183 -28.09 -4.54 -19.54
N LYS A 184 -27.91 -4.60 -20.86
CA LYS A 184 -28.57 -5.57 -21.72
C LYS A 184 -27.55 -6.57 -22.21
N ALA A 185 -27.73 -7.83 -21.81
CA ALA A 185 -26.91 -8.93 -22.31
C ALA A 185 -27.00 -8.94 -23.84
N THR A 186 -25.86 -8.67 -24.48
CA THR A 186 -25.72 -8.61 -25.94
C THR A 186 -24.52 -9.46 -26.31
N LEU A 187 -24.65 -10.24 -27.38
CA LEU A 187 -23.51 -10.97 -27.92
C LEU A 187 -22.54 -9.93 -28.48
N ARG A 188 -21.32 -9.88 -27.93
CA ARG A 188 -20.28 -9.04 -28.53
C ARG A 188 -19.84 -9.66 -29.86
N PRO A 189 -19.31 -8.86 -30.80
CA PRO A 189 -18.70 -9.37 -32.04
C PRO A 189 -17.56 -10.38 -31.80
N SER A 190 -17.00 -10.41 -30.58
CA SER A 190 -15.97 -11.36 -30.14
C SER A 190 -16.54 -12.68 -29.60
N GLU A 191 -17.85 -12.94 -29.75
CA GLU A 191 -18.56 -14.15 -29.30
C GLU A 191 -18.59 -14.40 -27.77
N HIS A 192 -17.96 -13.54 -26.97
CA HIS A 192 -18.08 -13.58 -25.51
C HIS A 192 -19.49 -13.19 -25.07
N SER A 193 -20.23 -14.16 -24.52
CA SER A 193 -21.55 -13.94 -23.90
C SER A 193 -21.36 -13.47 -22.45
N ILE A 194 -21.64 -12.19 -22.20
CA ILE A 194 -21.55 -11.64 -20.85
C ILE A 194 -22.84 -11.99 -20.09
N SER A 195 -22.70 -12.82 -19.05
CA SER A 195 -23.84 -13.32 -18.27
C SER A 195 -24.52 -12.23 -17.43
N ARG A 196 -25.75 -12.47 -16.96
CA ARG A 196 -26.47 -11.54 -16.06
C ARG A 196 -25.79 -11.35 -14.70
N HIS A 197 -24.83 -12.20 -14.34
CA HIS A 197 -24.05 -12.10 -13.09
C HIS A 197 -23.16 -10.85 -13.02
N PHE A 198 -23.06 -10.08 -14.11
CA PHE A 198 -22.38 -8.78 -14.13
C PHE A 198 -23.02 -7.74 -13.19
N GLY A 199 -24.27 -7.94 -12.78
CA GLY A 199 -24.96 -7.11 -11.79
C GLY A 199 -24.68 -7.49 -10.33
N ASN A 200 -23.85 -8.49 -10.06
CA ASN A 200 -23.54 -8.91 -8.69
C ASN A 200 -22.49 -7.98 -8.07
N ASP A 201 -22.79 -7.49 -6.87
CA ASP A 201 -21.83 -6.77 -6.03
C ASP A 201 -20.91 -7.78 -5.34
N ASN A 202 -19.62 -7.74 -5.68
CA ASN A 202 -18.57 -8.58 -5.12
C ASN A 202 -17.64 -7.78 -4.18
N GLY A 203 -18.06 -6.60 -3.71
CA GLY A 203 -17.29 -5.76 -2.79
C GLY A 203 -16.23 -4.88 -3.44
N GLY A 204 -15.96 -5.05 -4.74
CA GLY A 204 -15.04 -4.22 -5.50
C GLY A 204 -14.64 -4.82 -6.86
N SER A 205 -13.77 -4.10 -7.57
CA SER A 205 -13.21 -4.51 -8.86
C SER A 205 -11.88 -5.22 -8.65
N ILE A 206 -11.67 -6.32 -9.34
CA ILE A 206 -10.37 -6.99 -9.37
C ILE A 206 -9.32 -6.01 -9.94
N PRO A 207 -8.19 -5.78 -9.25
CA PRO A 207 -7.14 -4.89 -9.74
C PRO A 207 -6.46 -5.46 -11.01
N PRO A 208 -5.95 -4.62 -11.91
CA PRO A 208 -5.08 -5.08 -12.99
C PRO A 208 -3.67 -5.37 -12.47
N ASN A 209 -2.87 -6.07 -13.28
CA ASN A 209 -1.44 -6.30 -13.02
C ASN A 209 -0.55 -5.04 -13.24
N LEU A 210 -1.14 -3.85 -13.42
CA LEU A 210 -0.44 -2.56 -13.48
C LEU A 210 -0.72 -1.76 -12.20
N LEU A 211 0.27 -1.72 -11.31
CA LEU A 211 0.21 -0.98 -10.06
C LEU A 211 0.68 0.46 -10.28
N GLN A 212 -0.24 1.43 -10.20
CA GLN A 212 0.09 2.85 -10.26
C GLN A 212 0.35 3.40 -8.86
N VAL A 213 1.61 3.49 -8.47
CA VAL A 213 2.03 3.97 -7.14
C VAL A 213 3.14 5.02 -7.29
N SER A 214 2.95 6.19 -6.68
CA SER A 214 3.94 7.27 -6.71
C SER A 214 4.97 7.10 -5.60
N ASN A 215 6.26 7.28 -5.91
CA ASN A 215 7.31 7.30 -4.90
C ASN A 215 7.63 8.75 -4.45
N THR A 216 6.64 9.41 -3.85
CA THR A 216 6.71 10.83 -3.47
C THR A 216 6.53 11.08 -1.97
N GLU A 217 6.54 10.02 -1.17
CA GLU A 217 6.38 10.13 0.28
C GLU A 217 7.54 10.98 0.86
N SER A 218 7.21 12.17 1.35
CA SER A 218 8.17 13.16 1.88
C SER A 218 8.00 13.43 3.38
N ASN A 219 6.88 12.98 3.97
CA ASN A 219 6.50 13.33 5.34
C ASN A 219 6.27 12.12 6.27
N SER A 220 6.78 10.94 5.91
CA SER A 220 6.71 9.78 6.82
C SER A 220 7.49 10.00 8.11
N ASN A 221 7.12 9.24 9.15
CA ASN A 221 7.81 9.29 10.45
C ASN A 221 9.33 9.15 10.29
N TYR A 222 9.74 8.16 9.51
CA TYR A 222 11.13 7.91 9.12
C TYR A 222 11.82 9.17 8.57
N LEU A 223 11.21 9.85 7.59
CA LEU A 223 11.80 11.05 6.98
C LEU A 223 11.78 12.27 7.90
N ARG A 224 10.78 12.39 8.77
CA ARG A 224 10.74 13.47 9.78
C ARG A 224 11.87 13.30 10.79
N LEU A 225 12.05 12.10 11.34
CA LEU A 225 13.12 11.81 12.30
C LEU A 225 14.51 11.95 11.65
N CYS A 226 14.70 11.41 10.43
CA CYS A 226 15.96 11.60 9.68
C CYS A 226 16.29 13.08 9.49
N ARG A 227 15.31 13.92 9.10
CA ARG A 227 15.52 15.36 8.95
C ARG A 227 15.78 16.08 10.28
N ALA A 228 15.06 15.71 11.33
CA ALA A 228 15.21 16.32 12.64
C ALA A 228 16.59 16.05 13.26
N LEU A 229 17.19 14.91 12.92
CA LEU A 229 18.50 14.47 13.40
C LEU A 229 19.65 14.74 12.41
N ASP A 230 19.38 15.38 11.27
CA ASP A 230 20.35 15.60 10.17
C ASP A 230 21.01 14.30 9.66
N ILE A 231 20.27 13.19 9.69
CA ILE A 231 20.71 11.88 9.19
C ILE A 231 20.22 11.70 7.75
N LYS A 232 21.11 11.31 6.85
CA LYS A 232 20.75 11.00 5.45
C LYS A 232 19.90 9.74 5.37
N SER A 233 18.67 9.88 4.90
CA SER A 233 17.76 8.77 4.64
C SER A 233 18.28 7.82 3.56
N HIS A 234 17.82 6.57 3.57
CA HIS A 234 18.14 5.58 2.54
C HIS A 234 17.79 6.11 1.14
N PRO A 235 18.71 6.03 0.16
CA PRO A 235 18.58 6.74 -1.11
C PRO A 235 17.58 6.11 -2.09
N ALA A 236 17.32 4.81 -1.96
CA ALA A 236 16.46 4.05 -2.87
C ALA A 236 15.47 3.22 -2.06
N ARG A 237 14.27 3.77 -1.84
CA ARG A 237 13.18 3.12 -1.09
C ARG A 237 12.01 2.94 -2.05
N PHE A 238 11.33 1.79 -2.04
CA PHE A 238 10.01 1.71 -2.67
C PHE A 238 8.91 2.30 -1.76
N PRO A 239 7.79 2.77 -2.34
CA PRO A 239 6.61 3.21 -1.58
C PRO A 239 6.00 2.05 -0.79
N SER A 240 5.37 2.33 0.34
CA SER A 240 4.80 1.32 1.25
C SER A 240 3.65 0.52 0.65
N GLU A 241 2.94 1.12 -0.30
CA GLU A 241 1.79 0.59 -1.01
C GLU A 241 2.18 -0.59 -1.91
N LEU A 242 3.42 -0.63 -2.40
CA LEU A 242 3.91 -1.73 -3.23
C LEU A 242 4.02 -3.05 -2.43
N PRO A 243 4.83 -3.16 -1.35
CA PRO A 243 4.83 -4.38 -0.54
C PRO A 243 3.49 -4.61 0.17
N ARG A 244 2.72 -3.56 0.52
CA ARG A 244 1.38 -3.71 1.11
C ARG A 244 0.46 -4.55 0.22
N PHE A 245 0.39 -4.22 -1.07
CA PHE A 245 -0.42 -4.96 -2.03
C PHE A 245 -0.10 -6.46 -2.00
N PHE A 246 1.18 -6.83 -2.10
CA PHE A 246 1.58 -8.24 -2.12
C PHE A 246 1.43 -8.92 -0.76
N ILE A 247 1.65 -8.22 0.36
CA ILE A 247 1.43 -8.79 1.69
C ILE A 247 -0.07 -9.07 1.91
N GLU A 248 -0.96 -8.13 1.54
CA GLU A 248 -2.42 -8.33 1.65
C GLU A 248 -2.90 -9.44 0.72
N PHE A 249 -2.40 -9.47 -0.52
CA PHE A 249 -2.81 -10.43 -1.54
C PHE A 249 -2.31 -11.85 -1.29
N LEU A 250 -1.06 -12.03 -0.83
CA LEU A 250 -0.36 -13.33 -0.84
C LEU A 250 -0.18 -13.93 0.55
N THR A 251 -0.54 -13.22 1.62
CA THR A 251 -0.37 -13.68 3.01
C THR A 251 -1.62 -13.46 3.86
N LYS A 252 -1.71 -14.15 5.00
CA LYS A 252 -2.70 -13.95 6.05
C LYS A 252 -2.05 -13.40 7.33
N PRO A 253 -2.82 -12.76 8.24
CA PRO A 253 -2.28 -12.42 9.56
C PRO A 253 -1.62 -13.62 10.24
N GLY A 254 -0.44 -13.41 10.82
CA GLY A 254 0.39 -14.47 11.43
C GLY A 254 1.40 -15.15 10.51
N ASP A 255 1.24 -15.05 9.19
CA ASP A 255 2.20 -15.57 8.19
C ASP A 255 3.55 -14.83 8.27
N VAL A 256 4.60 -15.46 7.72
CA VAL A 256 5.97 -14.95 7.76
C VAL A 256 6.34 -14.25 6.45
N VAL A 257 6.67 -12.97 6.54
CA VAL A 257 7.14 -12.13 5.43
C VAL A 257 8.63 -11.82 5.58
N VAL A 258 9.41 -12.03 4.52
CA VAL A 258 10.86 -11.77 4.53
C VAL A 258 11.24 -10.74 3.47
N ASP A 259 12.19 -9.86 3.80
CA ASP A 259 12.84 -8.98 2.83
C ASP A 259 14.35 -9.16 2.89
N ILE A 260 14.92 -9.70 1.82
CA ILE A 260 16.35 -10.03 1.73
C ILE A 260 17.23 -8.83 1.33
N PHE A 261 16.64 -7.68 0.98
CA PHE A 261 17.35 -6.42 0.66
C PHE A 261 16.61 -5.24 1.29
N SER A 262 16.43 -5.31 2.61
CA SER A 262 15.43 -4.49 3.31
C SER A 262 15.70 -2.98 3.30
N GLY A 263 16.96 -2.54 3.23
CA GLY A 263 17.33 -1.12 3.18
C GLY A 263 16.75 -0.33 4.35
N SER A 264 15.70 0.46 4.08
CA SER A 264 14.99 1.20 5.13
C SER A 264 13.90 0.40 5.86
N ASN A 265 13.77 -0.90 5.61
CA ASN A 265 12.77 -1.81 6.18
C ASN A 265 11.30 -1.36 6.00
N THR A 266 10.92 -0.95 4.79
CA THR A 266 9.51 -0.65 4.49
C THR A 266 8.66 -1.93 4.58
N THR A 267 9.18 -3.07 4.13
CA THR A 267 8.49 -4.37 4.16
C THR A 267 8.14 -4.80 5.57
N GLY A 268 9.09 -4.79 6.51
CA GLY A 268 8.84 -5.16 7.91
C GLY A 268 7.83 -4.23 8.58
N MET A 269 7.91 -2.92 8.34
CA MET A 269 6.93 -1.95 8.85
C MET A 269 5.50 -2.28 8.37
N VAL A 270 5.33 -2.60 7.08
CA VAL A 270 4.03 -2.94 6.52
C VAL A 270 3.53 -4.29 7.00
N ALA A 271 4.41 -5.31 7.05
CA ALA A 271 4.08 -6.63 7.58
C ALA A 271 3.60 -6.54 9.03
N GLU A 272 4.28 -5.75 9.86
CA GLU A 272 3.90 -5.51 11.26
C GLU A 272 2.51 -4.87 11.39
N GLN A 273 2.25 -3.80 10.64
CA GLN A 273 0.95 -3.12 10.62
C GLN A 273 -0.19 -4.04 10.18
N LEU A 274 0.12 -5.01 9.30
CA LEU A 274 -0.82 -6.01 8.81
C LEU A 274 -0.89 -7.26 9.70
N GLY A 275 -0.19 -7.29 10.82
CA GLY A 275 -0.22 -8.41 11.77
C GLY A 275 0.51 -9.68 11.27
N ARG A 276 1.43 -9.56 10.30
CA ARG A 276 2.32 -10.64 9.86
C ARG A 276 3.57 -10.68 10.72
N LYS A 277 4.19 -11.85 10.82
CA LYS A 277 5.55 -11.97 11.33
C LYS A 277 6.54 -11.55 10.24
N TRP A 278 7.70 -11.01 10.61
CA TRP A 278 8.66 -10.59 9.59
C TRP A 278 10.13 -10.74 9.97
N TYR A 279 10.96 -10.95 8.95
CA TYR A 279 12.42 -10.84 9.05
C TYR A 279 12.96 -9.98 7.90
N SER A 280 13.85 -9.06 8.23
CA SER A 280 14.42 -8.15 7.24
C SER A 280 15.93 -8.18 7.32
N PHE A 281 16.59 -8.37 6.18
CA PHE A 281 18.03 -8.54 6.08
C PHE A 281 18.64 -7.30 5.43
N GLU A 282 19.71 -6.78 6.01
CA GLU A 282 20.43 -5.64 5.47
C GLU A 282 21.94 -5.80 5.71
N LEU A 283 22.73 -5.58 4.66
CA LEU A 283 24.17 -5.72 4.72
C LEU A 283 24.83 -4.56 5.48
N SER A 284 24.27 -3.35 5.41
CA SER A 284 24.75 -2.17 6.13
C SER A 284 24.11 -2.06 7.50
N ARG A 285 24.89 -2.26 8.57
CA ARG A 285 24.39 -2.07 9.95
C ARG A 285 23.79 -0.68 10.19
N ASP A 286 24.36 0.36 9.60
CA ASP A 286 23.82 1.72 9.73
C ASP A 286 22.43 1.86 9.10
N TYR A 287 22.18 1.28 7.91
CA TYR A 287 20.84 1.28 7.31
C TYR A 287 19.86 0.41 8.09
N ALA A 288 20.30 -0.76 8.55
CA ALA A 288 19.52 -1.63 9.41
C ALA A 288 19.12 -0.93 10.72
N ALA A 289 20.04 -0.21 11.36
CA ALA A 289 19.74 0.53 12.59
C ALA A 289 18.82 1.71 12.31
N LEU A 290 19.07 2.48 11.25
CA LEU A 290 18.26 3.64 10.89
C LEU A 290 16.81 3.28 10.57
N SER A 291 16.54 2.04 10.12
CA SER A 291 15.17 1.61 9.84
C SER A 291 14.28 1.55 11.08
N ILE A 292 14.85 1.52 12.29
CA ILE A 292 14.10 1.55 13.56
C ILE A 292 13.17 2.77 13.63
N MET A 293 13.53 3.89 12.99
CA MET A 293 12.71 5.11 12.94
C MET A 293 11.32 4.89 12.33
N ARG A 294 11.09 3.81 11.57
CA ARG A 294 9.74 3.45 11.08
C ARG A 294 8.80 2.95 12.18
N PHE A 295 9.37 2.45 13.27
CA PHE A 295 8.69 1.81 14.39
C PHE A 295 8.60 2.73 15.62
N LEU A 296 9.02 4.01 15.50
CA LEU A 296 9.07 5.00 16.59
C LEU A 296 8.20 6.23 16.31
N PRO A 297 6.89 6.05 16.14
CA PRO A 297 5.98 7.14 15.85
C PRO A 297 5.71 8.07 17.00
N GLY A 298 5.61 9.36 16.70
CA GLY A 298 5.31 10.36 17.72
C GLY A 298 6.40 10.50 18.79
N MET A 299 7.44 9.66 18.74
CA MET A 299 8.62 9.77 19.58
C MET A 299 9.36 11.06 19.22
N ASN A 300 9.83 11.76 20.25
CA ASN A 300 10.66 12.93 20.02
C ASN A 300 12.01 12.53 19.40
N PRO A 301 12.67 13.43 18.65
CA PRO A 301 13.91 13.08 17.95
C PRO A 301 15.03 12.58 18.87
N GLN A 302 15.19 13.15 20.06
CA GLN A 302 16.28 12.80 20.99
C GLN A 302 16.17 11.36 21.49
N ASP A 303 14.97 10.92 21.89
CA ASP A 303 14.74 9.54 22.32
C ASP A 303 14.93 8.55 21.16
N ALA A 304 14.50 8.95 19.96
CA ALA A 304 14.68 8.15 18.75
C ALA A 304 16.17 8.00 18.38
N GLU A 305 16.97 9.05 18.57
CA GLU A 305 18.43 9.02 18.40
C GLU A 305 19.10 8.05 19.37
N VAL A 306 18.69 8.03 20.64
CA VAL A 306 19.21 7.07 21.64
C VAL A 306 18.95 5.63 21.20
N LEU A 307 17.75 5.32 20.72
CA LEU A 307 17.41 3.98 20.23
C LEU A 307 18.17 3.61 18.97
N TYR A 308 18.35 4.57 18.05
CA TYR A 308 19.16 4.38 16.86
C TYR A 308 20.63 4.07 17.19
N GLU A 309 21.28 4.85 18.05
CA GLU A 309 22.67 4.60 18.44
C GLU A 309 22.83 3.27 19.19
N LYS A 310 21.85 2.88 20.03
CA LYS A 310 21.82 1.54 20.63
C LYS A 310 21.71 0.44 19.58
N ALA A 311 20.86 0.60 18.56
CA ALA A 311 20.71 -0.38 17.49
C ALA A 311 21.96 -0.48 16.60
N ARG A 312 22.70 0.63 16.42
CA ARG A 312 24.00 0.61 15.74
C ARG A 312 25.04 -0.17 16.53
N ALA A 313 25.06 -0.03 17.85
CA ALA A 313 26.06 -0.66 18.72
C ALA A 313 25.73 -2.11 19.11
N GLY A 314 24.45 -2.50 19.12
CA GLY A 314 24.00 -3.80 19.59
C GLY A 314 22.56 -4.12 19.17
N THR A 315 21.86 -4.91 19.98
CA THR A 315 20.45 -5.27 19.75
C THR A 315 19.53 -4.42 20.61
N VAL A 316 18.47 -3.89 20.02
CA VAL A 316 17.38 -3.19 20.72
C VAL A 316 16.10 -4.00 20.64
N SER A 317 15.54 -4.39 21.78
CA SER A 317 14.19 -4.98 21.80
C SER A 317 13.16 -3.87 21.99
N LEU A 318 12.33 -3.64 20.97
CA LEU A 318 11.14 -2.81 21.10
C LEU A 318 10.03 -3.64 21.76
N PRO A 319 9.33 -3.11 22.79
CA PRO A 319 8.29 -3.84 23.51
C PRO A 319 7.11 -4.23 22.60
N GLU A 320 6.31 -5.20 23.03
CA GLU A 320 5.09 -5.70 22.35
C GLU A 320 4.13 -4.55 21.95
N ASP A 321 4.22 -3.43 22.66
CA ASP A 321 3.47 -2.21 22.43
C ASP A 321 4.40 -1.00 22.38
N GLY A 322 5.27 -0.89 21.36
CA GLY A 322 5.99 0.36 21.08
C GLY A 322 5.03 1.52 20.76
N GLN A 323 4.24 2.03 21.73
CA GLN A 323 3.07 2.84 21.39
C GLN A 323 3.21 4.33 21.78
N PRO A 324 2.71 5.25 20.91
CA PRO A 324 1.67 4.93 19.90
C PRO A 324 1.98 5.20 18.41
N LEU A 325 1.82 4.16 17.56
CA LEU A 325 1.31 4.28 16.17
C LEU A 325 -0.13 3.81 16.05
N VAL A 326 -0.97 4.04 17.05
CA VAL A 326 -2.41 3.95 16.79
C VAL A 326 -3.20 5.15 17.32
N THR A 327 -2.67 5.98 18.24
CA THR A 327 -3.48 7.10 18.75
C THR A 327 -3.47 8.32 17.84
N THR A 328 -2.31 8.86 17.40
CA THR A 328 -2.33 10.12 16.63
C THR A 328 -2.88 9.92 15.22
N ALA A 329 -2.51 8.83 14.53
CA ALA A 329 -3.01 8.56 13.19
C ALA A 329 -4.49 8.14 13.19
N ALA A 330 -4.96 7.35 14.16
CA ALA A 330 -6.39 7.01 14.25
C ALA A 330 -7.20 8.19 14.79
N GLN A 331 -6.69 9.01 15.72
CA GLN A 331 -7.36 10.24 16.16
C GLN A 331 -7.42 11.28 15.04
N SER A 332 -6.34 11.46 14.26
CA SER A 332 -6.34 12.30 13.06
C SER A 332 -7.29 11.74 11.99
N ALA A 333 -7.29 10.42 11.74
CA ALA A 333 -8.20 9.80 10.78
C ALA A 333 -9.67 9.88 11.23
N VAL A 334 -9.96 9.76 12.53
CA VAL A 334 -11.30 9.96 13.10
C VAL A 334 -11.72 11.43 13.02
N ALA A 335 -10.81 12.38 13.28
CA ALA A 335 -11.06 13.82 13.17
C ALA A 335 -11.32 14.24 11.72
N GLU A 336 -10.48 13.81 10.77
CA GLU A 336 -10.65 14.05 9.34
C GLU A 336 -11.94 13.41 8.80
N ALA A 337 -12.23 12.17 9.20
CA ALA A 337 -13.48 11.50 8.83
C ALA A 337 -14.71 12.17 9.45
N SER A 338 -14.60 12.73 10.66
CA SER A 338 -15.69 13.48 11.31
C SER A 338 -15.98 14.80 10.60
N LEU A 339 -14.93 15.56 10.24
CA LEU A 339 -15.04 16.78 9.42
C LEU A 339 -15.64 16.49 8.03
N SER A 340 -15.29 15.33 7.45
CA SER A 340 -15.89 14.87 6.19
C SER A 340 -17.37 14.53 6.34
N VAL A 341 -17.82 14.02 7.49
CA VAL A 341 -19.24 13.77 7.77
C VAL A 341 -19.99 15.09 7.96
N GLU A 342 -19.45 16.04 8.73
CA GLU A 342 -20.06 17.36 8.91
C GLU A 342 -20.23 18.09 7.58
N SER A 343 -19.20 18.07 6.73
CA SER A 343 -19.24 18.66 5.40
C SER A 343 -20.30 18.00 4.50
N ALA A 344 -20.44 16.66 4.58
CA ALA A 344 -21.44 15.92 3.82
C ALA A 344 -22.87 16.12 4.34
N GLU A 345 -23.05 16.30 5.65
CA GLU A 345 -24.36 16.62 6.25
C GLU A 345 -24.79 18.05 5.92
N ALA A 346 -23.88 19.02 5.93
CA ALA A 346 -24.14 20.37 5.46
C ALA A 346 -24.53 20.40 3.97
N ALA A 347 -23.83 19.63 3.13
CA ALA A 347 -24.14 19.52 1.71
C ALA A 347 -25.51 18.87 1.45
N LEU A 348 -25.88 17.84 2.21
CA LEU A 348 -27.21 17.22 2.13
C LEU A 348 -28.31 18.19 2.57
N GLY A 349 -28.12 18.91 3.68
CA GLY A 349 -29.10 19.91 4.12
C GLY A 349 -29.31 21.04 3.12
N ALA A 350 -28.23 21.49 2.45
CA ALA A 350 -28.33 22.47 1.37
C ALA A 350 -29.09 21.91 0.15
N ALA A 351 -28.88 20.63 -0.19
CA ALA A 351 -29.57 19.97 -1.28
C ALA A 351 -31.06 19.77 -1.01
N GLU A 352 -31.42 19.35 0.21
CA GLU A 352 -32.82 19.18 0.63
C GLU A 352 -33.56 20.53 0.66
N ALA A 353 -32.91 21.61 1.11
CA ALA A 353 -33.46 22.96 1.06
C ALA A 353 -33.68 23.45 -0.38
N GLU A 354 -32.80 23.08 -1.32
CA GLU A 354 -32.97 23.39 -2.74
C GLU A 354 -34.12 22.62 -3.37
N VAL A 355 -34.31 21.34 -3.00
CA VAL A 355 -35.45 20.53 -3.42
C VAL A 355 -36.76 21.17 -2.95
N LEU A 356 -36.82 21.63 -1.70
CA LEU A 356 -37.99 22.29 -1.15
C LEU A 356 -38.30 23.58 -1.90
N ARG A 357 -37.30 24.46 -2.06
CA ARG A 357 -37.44 25.74 -2.78
C ARG A 357 -37.85 25.54 -4.23
N ALA A 358 -37.25 24.57 -4.93
CA ALA A 358 -37.62 24.23 -6.30
C ALA A 358 -39.05 23.68 -6.39
N GLY A 359 -39.50 22.93 -5.37
CA GLY A 359 -40.86 22.43 -5.24
C GLY A 359 -41.89 23.54 -4.99
N GLU A 360 -41.57 24.49 -4.10
CA GLU A 360 -42.39 25.68 -3.82
C GLU A 360 -42.55 26.54 -5.08
N ASN A 361 -41.44 26.83 -5.76
CA ASN A 361 -41.46 27.56 -7.04
C ASN A 361 -42.32 26.86 -8.10
N LEU A 362 -42.31 25.52 -8.15
CA LEU A 362 -43.17 24.75 -9.05
C LEU A 362 -44.65 24.83 -8.65
N ALA A 363 -44.95 24.81 -7.35
CA ALA A 363 -46.31 24.93 -6.85
C ALA A 363 -46.88 26.34 -7.09
N GLU A 364 -46.10 27.39 -6.84
CA GLU A 364 -46.47 28.78 -7.13
C GLU A 364 -46.68 29.01 -8.63
N ALA A 365 -45.78 28.49 -9.47
CA ALA A 365 -45.92 28.56 -10.91
C ALA A 365 -47.22 27.89 -11.39
N LYS A 366 -47.54 26.70 -10.88
CA LYS A 366 -48.78 25.98 -11.21
C LYS A 366 -50.04 26.72 -10.73
N PHE A 367 -50.01 27.26 -9.51
CA PHE A 367 -51.12 28.02 -8.94
C PHE A 367 -51.39 29.33 -9.69
N ALA A 368 -50.33 30.04 -10.10
CA ALA A 368 -50.45 31.27 -10.89
C ALA A 368 -51.07 31.02 -12.29
N ALA A 369 -50.80 29.87 -12.90
CA ALA A 369 -51.40 29.48 -14.17
C ALA A 369 -52.88 29.05 -14.05
N GLU A 370 -53.35 28.64 -12.88
CA GLU A 370 -54.77 28.33 -12.65
C GLU A 370 -55.66 29.59 -12.52
N TRP A 371 -55.10 30.73 -12.09
CA TRP A 371 -55.85 31.96 -11.77
C TRP A 371 -55.81 33.05 -12.85
N ASN A 372 -55.01 32.89 -13.90
CA ASN A 372 -54.95 33.82 -15.03
C ASN A 372 -55.03 33.06 -16.37
N PRO A 373 -56.22 33.01 -17.01
CA PRO A 373 -56.44 32.27 -18.27
C PRO A 373 -55.57 32.74 -19.45
N ASP A 374 -55.01 33.95 -19.39
CA ASP A 374 -54.14 34.53 -20.42
C ASP A 374 -52.64 34.37 -20.11
N ALA A 375 -52.27 33.88 -18.92
CA ALA A 375 -50.89 33.57 -18.55
C ALA A 375 -50.65 32.05 -18.62
N THR A 376 -50.63 31.51 -19.83
CA THR A 376 -50.08 30.16 -20.03
C THR A 376 -48.61 30.17 -19.65
N LEU A 377 -48.22 29.36 -18.66
CA LEU A 377 -46.83 28.90 -18.53
C LEU A 377 -46.45 28.31 -19.90
N ASP A 378 -45.56 28.99 -20.65
CA ASP A 378 -45.00 28.41 -21.86
C ASP A 378 -44.42 27.03 -21.49
N ALA A 379 -44.69 26.01 -22.31
CA ALA A 379 -44.26 24.63 -22.05
C ALA A 379 -42.75 24.54 -21.77
N ASN A 380 -41.96 25.50 -22.25
CA ASN A 380 -40.53 25.61 -21.95
C ASN A 380 -40.25 26.00 -20.48
N ALA A 381 -41.04 26.89 -19.90
CA ALA A 381 -40.91 27.31 -18.51
C ALA A 381 -41.33 26.19 -17.54
N GLU A 382 -42.41 25.45 -17.83
CA GLU A 382 -42.81 24.29 -17.03
C GLU A 382 -41.75 23.18 -17.07
N ARG A 383 -41.19 22.90 -18.26
CA ARG A 383 -40.05 21.97 -18.40
C ARG A 383 -38.82 22.43 -17.65
N ALA A 384 -38.51 23.73 -17.66
CA ALA A 384 -37.35 24.29 -16.97
C ALA A 384 -37.45 24.16 -15.45
N VAL A 385 -38.62 24.45 -14.88
CA VAL A 385 -38.86 24.32 -13.43
C VAL A 385 -38.89 22.85 -13.01
N THR A 386 -39.53 21.98 -13.80
CA THR A 386 -39.52 20.53 -13.54
C THR A 386 -38.10 19.96 -13.60
N ALA A 387 -37.29 20.38 -14.59
CA ALA A 387 -35.89 19.97 -14.69
C ALA A 387 -35.02 20.55 -13.56
N ALA A 388 -35.38 21.70 -12.98
CA ALA A 388 -34.72 22.22 -11.77
C ALA A 388 -35.00 21.33 -10.55
N VAL A 389 -36.25 20.90 -10.36
CA VAL A 389 -36.65 19.97 -9.29
C VAL A 389 -35.91 18.63 -9.41
N GLU A 390 -35.85 18.04 -10.62
CA GLU A 390 -35.17 16.77 -10.83
C GLU A 390 -33.64 16.87 -10.64
N ARG A 391 -33.03 18.00 -11.02
CA ARG A 391 -31.61 18.27 -10.72
C ARG A 391 -31.35 18.41 -9.22
N ALA A 392 -32.24 19.10 -8.50
CA ALA A 392 -32.13 19.25 -7.05
C ALA A 392 -32.27 17.88 -6.34
N LYS A 393 -33.20 17.04 -6.78
CA LYS A 393 -33.34 15.66 -6.26
C LYS A 393 -32.11 14.80 -6.52
N ALA A 394 -31.58 14.84 -7.74
CA ALA A 394 -30.35 14.11 -8.08
C ALA A 394 -29.15 14.57 -7.24
N TRP A 395 -29.04 15.88 -6.98
CA TRP A 395 -28.03 16.41 -6.08
C TRP A 395 -28.21 15.93 -4.64
N ALA A 396 -29.46 15.89 -4.14
CA ALA A 396 -29.77 15.35 -2.81
C ALA A 396 -29.41 13.86 -2.69
N ASP A 397 -29.68 13.06 -3.72
CA ASP A 397 -29.31 11.63 -3.76
C ASP A 397 -27.78 11.41 -3.72
N ASP A 398 -27.04 12.22 -4.49
CA ASP A 398 -25.56 12.19 -4.50
C ASP A 398 -24.98 12.64 -3.15
N ALA A 399 -25.54 13.70 -2.55
CA ALA A 399 -25.15 14.17 -1.22
C ALA A 399 -25.46 13.11 -0.13
N ALA A 400 -26.60 12.42 -0.23
CA ALA A 400 -26.95 11.32 0.66
C ALA A 400 -26.02 10.12 0.51
N ALA A 401 -25.56 9.82 -0.70
CA ALA A 401 -24.56 8.77 -0.95
C ALA A 401 -23.19 9.14 -0.36
N ALA A 402 -22.73 10.37 -0.59
CA ALA A 402 -21.48 10.89 -0.02
C ALA A 402 -21.51 10.86 1.52
N ARG A 403 -22.64 11.22 2.14
CA ARG A 403 -22.85 11.11 3.59
C ARG A 403 -22.76 9.67 4.08
N ARG A 404 -23.37 8.71 3.37
CA ARG A 404 -23.31 7.29 3.73
C ARG A 404 -21.88 6.76 3.67
N ASP A 405 -21.11 7.14 2.65
CA ASP A 405 -19.70 6.75 2.51
C ASP A 405 -18.83 7.38 3.60
N ALA A 406 -18.97 8.68 3.86
CA ALA A 406 -18.28 9.37 4.95
C ALA A 406 -18.59 8.73 6.32
N LYS A 407 -19.86 8.36 6.58
CA LYS A 407 -20.24 7.64 7.81
C LYS A 407 -19.63 6.24 7.89
N ARG A 408 -19.53 5.49 6.79
CA ARG A 408 -18.84 4.19 6.78
C ARG A 408 -17.36 4.33 7.12
N ARG A 409 -16.68 5.30 6.52
CA ARG A 409 -15.27 5.60 6.79
C ARG A 409 -15.05 6.03 8.24
N LEU A 410 -15.93 6.87 8.78
CA LEU A 410 -15.91 7.27 10.19
C LEU A 410 -16.14 6.07 11.12
N ASN A 411 -17.11 5.21 10.84
CA ASN A 411 -17.38 4.02 11.65
C ASN A 411 -16.21 3.03 11.61
N TYR A 412 -15.57 2.87 10.45
CA TYR A 412 -14.36 2.06 10.31
C TYR A 412 -13.18 2.66 11.10
N ALA A 413 -12.94 3.97 10.99
CA ALA A 413 -11.92 4.67 11.75
C ALA A 413 -12.17 4.60 13.27
N ARG A 414 -13.43 4.73 13.71
CA ARG A 414 -13.84 4.55 15.11
C ARG A 414 -13.62 3.13 15.59
N LYS A 415 -13.97 2.11 14.80
CA LYS A 415 -13.72 0.71 15.14
C LYS A 415 -12.23 0.44 15.36
N LEU A 416 -11.37 0.97 14.49
CA LEU A 416 -9.91 0.87 14.64
C LEU A 416 -9.42 1.64 15.88
N ALA A 417 -9.96 2.83 16.14
CA ALA A 417 -9.63 3.62 17.32
C ALA A 417 -10.11 2.93 18.62
N ASP A 418 -11.29 2.32 18.63
CA ASP A 418 -11.86 1.62 19.79
C ASP A 418 -11.06 0.35 20.10
N GLN A 419 -10.62 -0.39 19.08
CA GLN A 419 -9.69 -1.50 19.24
C GLN A 419 -8.36 -1.04 19.86
N ALA A 420 -7.87 0.14 19.47
CA ALA A 420 -6.68 0.75 20.05
C ALA A 420 -6.89 1.23 21.50
N HIS A 421 -8.03 1.83 21.82
CA HIS A 421 -8.37 2.32 23.16
C HIS A 421 -8.70 1.18 24.13
N ALA A 422 -9.25 0.06 23.66
CA ALA A 422 -9.44 -1.14 24.47
C ALA A 422 -8.08 -1.69 24.94
N ALA A 423 -7.12 -1.79 24.03
CA ALA A 423 -5.74 -2.17 24.35
C ALA A 423 -5.07 -1.18 25.35
N LEU A 424 -5.31 0.13 25.22
CA LEU A 424 -4.80 1.14 26.17
C LEU A 424 -5.37 1.01 27.59
N ARG A 425 -6.64 0.61 27.75
CA ARG A 425 -7.25 0.45 29.08
C ARG A 425 -6.74 -0.78 29.81
N GLU A 426 -6.45 -1.85 29.08
CA GLU A 426 -5.79 -3.03 29.63
C GLU A 426 -4.36 -2.70 30.11
N PHE A 427 -3.67 -1.81 29.38
CA PHE A 427 -2.35 -1.27 29.75
C PHE A 427 -2.35 -0.44 31.05
N GLU A 428 -3.31 0.47 31.25
CA GLU A 428 -3.36 1.29 32.49
C GLU A 428 -3.60 0.44 33.75
N VAL A 429 -4.41 -0.62 33.63
CA VAL A 429 -4.68 -1.55 34.75
C VAL A 429 -3.43 -2.37 35.08
N PHE A 430 -2.70 -2.84 34.06
CA PHE A 430 -1.44 -3.57 34.21
C PHE A 430 -0.31 -2.70 34.79
N TYR A 431 -0.17 -1.46 34.32
CA TYR A 431 0.86 -0.52 34.79
C TYR A 431 0.67 -0.16 36.27
N LYS A 432 -0.57 0.11 36.68
CA LYS A 432 -0.89 0.40 38.09
C LYS A 432 -0.66 -0.79 39.02
N THR A 433 -0.70 -2.02 38.53
CA THR A 433 -0.48 -3.22 39.36
C THR A 433 0.97 -3.68 39.42
N LYS A 434 1.79 -3.48 38.37
CA LYS A 434 3.20 -3.90 38.36
C LYS A 434 4.18 -2.84 38.87
N PHE A 435 4.00 -1.57 38.53
CA PHE A 435 5.00 -0.53 38.83
C PHE A 435 4.73 0.25 40.13
N THR A 436 3.57 0.11 40.76
CA THR A 436 3.38 0.59 42.16
C THR A 436 3.88 -0.42 43.21
N ALA A 437 4.14 -1.67 42.80
CA ALA A 437 4.66 -2.71 43.69
C ALA A 437 6.20 -2.73 43.76
N GLU A 438 6.89 -2.33 42.68
CA GLU A 438 8.36 -2.32 42.63
C GLU A 438 8.98 -1.12 43.37
N ASP A 439 8.28 0.01 43.51
CA ASP A 439 8.71 1.14 44.35
C ASP A 439 8.47 0.93 45.86
N ALA A 440 7.78 -0.15 46.27
CA ALA A 440 7.49 -0.45 47.67
C ALA A 440 8.47 -1.46 48.31
N THR A 441 9.50 -1.92 47.59
CA THR A 441 10.44 -2.95 48.09
C THR A 441 11.92 -2.56 47.99
N ALA A 442 12.21 -1.27 47.78
CA ALA A 442 13.55 -0.72 47.91
C ALA A 442 13.65 0.21 49.15
N GLU A 443 13.56 -0.37 50.35
CA GLU A 443 14.04 0.21 51.62
C GLU A 443 15.11 -0.69 52.24
#